data_AF-A0A7W4I169-F1
#
_entry.id   AF-A0A7W4I169-F1
#
_cell.length_a   1.000
_cell.length_b   1.000
_cell.length_c   1.000
_cell.angle_alpha   90.00
_cell.angle_beta   90.00
_cell.angle_gamma   90.00
#
_symmetry.space_group_name_H-M   'P 1'
#
loop_
_entity.id
_entity.type
_entity.pdbx_description
1 polymer ?
#
loop_
_entity_poly.entity_id
_entity_poly.type
_entity_poly.pdbx_seq_one_letter_code
_entity_poly.pdbx_strand_id
1 'polypeptide(L)' 'MMIFNVFGRLLGVKRAGDRWQLFRVTLPERKYARSYDIVLPDELTESEIAGYLGDIYHEAATERHPDVFRIE' A
#
# COMPACT_ATOMS: atom_id res chain seq x y z
N MET A 1 2.70 -7.70 8.21
CA MET A 1 2.31 -7.13 6.90
C MET A 1 1.39 -6.00 7.25
N MET A 2 1.69 -4.79 6.78
CA MET A 2 0.79 -3.66 6.95
C MET A 2 -0.21 -3.67 5.81
N ILE A 3 -1.48 -3.38 6.08
CA ILE A 3 -2.52 -3.28 5.05
C ILE A 3 -3.01 -1.84 5.02
N PHE A 4 -3.09 -1.28 3.83
CA PHE A 4 -3.54 0.08 3.58
C PHE A 4 -4.77 0.05 2.69
N ASN A 5 -5.72 0.93 2.99
CA ASN A 5 -6.65 1.42 2.01
C ASN A 5 -5.96 2.52 1.22
N VAL A 6 -5.80 2.34 -0.08
CA VAL A 6 -5.23 3.32 -1.00
C VAL A 6 -6.32 3.71 -1.98
N PHE A 7 -7.04 4.79 -1.69
CA PHE A 7 -8.15 5.29 -2.51
C PHE A 7 -9.18 4.19 -2.88
N GLY A 8 -9.56 3.36 -1.90
CA GLY A 8 -10.51 2.27 -2.06
C GLY A 8 -9.89 0.92 -2.47
N ARG A 9 -8.58 0.86 -2.78
CA ARG A 9 -7.86 -0.38 -3.09
C ARG A 9 -7.14 -0.90 -1.84
N LEU A 10 -7.12 -2.21 -1.64
CA LEU A 10 -6.39 -2.82 -0.52
C LEU A 10 -4.99 -3.23 -0.98
N LEU A 11 -3.99 -2.58 -0.41
CA LEU A 11 -2.58 -2.89 -0.65
C LEU A 11 -1.89 -3.35 0.63
N GLY A 12 -1.05 -4.37 0.51
CA GLY A 12 -0.24 -4.92 1.58
C GLY A 12 1.20 -4.52 1.39
N VAL A 13 1.85 -4.05 2.44
CA VAL A 13 3.29 -3.74 2.45
C VAL A 13 4.00 -4.61 3.48
N LYS A 14 5.07 -5.28 3.05
CA LYS A 14 5.90 -6.13 3.91
C LYS A 14 7.38 -5.80 3.71
N ARG A 15 8.10 -5.65 4.82
CA ARG A 15 9.57 -5.61 4.80
C ARG A 15 10.12 -7.01 4.57
N ALA A 16 11.04 -7.15 3.62
CA ALA A 16 11.74 -8.38 3.31
C ALA A 16 13.24 -8.07 3.12
N GLY A 17 14.01 -8.31 4.19
CA GLY A 17 15.38 -7.78 4.29
C GLY A 17 15.35 -6.25 4.29
N ASP A 18 16.19 -5.64 3.47
CA ASP A 18 16.24 -4.18 3.38
C ASP A 18 15.19 -3.58 2.45
N ARG A 19 14.36 -4.41 1.80
CA ARG A 19 13.39 -3.94 0.79
C ARG A 19 11.95 -4.02 1.26
N TRP A 20 11.16 -3.07 0.78
CA TRP A 20 9.70 -3.14 0.85
C TRP A 20 9.13 -3.92 -0.33
N GLN A 21 8.12 -4.74 -0.05
CA GLN A 21 7.38 -5.49 -1.06
C GLN A 21 5.90 -5.10 -1.00
N LEU A 22 5.33 -4.81 -2.16
CA LEU A 22 3.92 -4.45 -2.32
C LEU A 22 3.10 -5.68 -2.74
N PHE A 23 1.87 -5.76 -2.25
CA PHE A 23 0.92 -6.82 -2.54
C PHE A 23 -0.45 -6.22 -2.81
N ARG A 24 -1.19 -6.76 -3.78
CA ARG A 24 -2.64 -6.58 -3.84
C ARG A 24 -3.29 -7.53 -2.84
N VAL A 25 -4.21 -7.00 -2.04
CA VAL A 25 -4.90 -7.75 -0.98
C VAL A 25 -6.36 -7.94 -1.37
N THR A 26 -6.86 -9.16 -1.20
CA THR A 26 -8.29 -9.46 -1.31
C THR A 26 -8.80 -9.99 0.01
N LEU A 27 -9.84 -9.34 0.54
CA LEU A 27 -10.54 -9.73 1.77
C LEU A 27 -12.00 -10.10 1.43
N PRO A 28 -12.62 -11.06 2.15
CA PRO A 28 -12.11 -11.73 3.36
C PRO A 28 -11.14 -12.90 3.11
N GLU A 29 -10.90 -13.30 1.86
CA GLU A 29 -10.16 -14.52 1.50
C GLU A 29 -8.66 -14.48 1.86
N ARG A 30 -8.14 -13.33 2.34
CA ARG A 30 -6.73 -13.10 2.70
C ARG A 30 -5.77 -13.58 1.60
N LYS A 31 -6.10 -13.28 0.35
CA LYS A 31 -5.21 -13.53 -0.79
C LYS A 31 -4.27 -12.35 -0.96
N TYR A 32 -2.98 -12.65 -1.09
CA TYR A 32 -1.90 -11.66 -1.24
C TYR A 32 -1.15 -11.93 -2.54
N ALA A 33 -1.38 -11.09 -3.56
CA ALA A 33 -0.68 -11.20 -4.84
C ALA A 33 0.44 -10.16 -4.88
N ARG A 34 1.70 -10.60 -4.98
CA ARG A 34 2.84 -9.67 -5.03
C ARG A 34 2.74 -8.80 -6.28
N SER A 35 2.88 -7.49 -6.08
CA SER A 35 2.98 -6.50 -7.14
C SER A 35 4.45 -6.12 -7.34
N TYR A 36 4.86 -6.00 -8.60
CA TYR A 36 6.19 -5.53 -9.00
C TYR A 36 6.13 -4.19 -9.75
N ASP A 37 4.92 -3.66 -9.96
CA ASP A 37 4.68 -2.46 -10.76
C ASP A 37 5.19 -1.20 -10.06
N ILE A 38 5.21 -1.23 -8.72
CA ILE A 38 5.67 -0.12 -7.87
C ILE A 38 6.73 -0.64 -6.89
N VAL A 39 7.84 0.08 -6.82
CA VAL A 39 8.92 -0.15 -5.86
C VAL A 39 8.85 0.94 -4.80
N LEU A 40 8.80 0.55 -3.54
CA LEU A 40 8.90 1.48 -2.41
C LEU A 40 10.39 1.66 -2.06
N PRO A 41 10.88 2.91 -1.87
CA PRO A 41 12.25 3.17 -1.43
C PRO A 41 12.59 2.48 -0.10
N ASP A 42 13.78 1.92 0.00
CA ASP A 42 14.22 1.08 1.12
C ASP A 42 14.36 1.88 2.43
N GLU A 43 14.63 3.18 2.32
CA GLU A 43 14.76 4.14 3.42
C GLU A 43 13.42 4.55 4.06
N LEU A 44 12.28 4.25 3.42
CA LEU A 44 10.98 4.62 3.98
C LEU A 44 10.76 3.95 5.34
N THR A 45 10.38 4.76 6.32
CA THR A 45 9.87 4.29 7.60
C THR A 45 8.42 3.83 7.47
N GLU A 46 7.95 3.02 8.42
CA GLU A 46 6.56 2.53 8.40
C GLU A 46 5.52 3.66 8.39
N SER A 47 5.80 4.78 9.04
CA SER A 47 4.93 5.96 9.10
C SER A 47 4.84 6.73 7.78
N GLU A 48 5.87 6.66 6.93
CA GLU A 48 5.92 7.40 5.66
C GLU A 48 5.24 6.66 4.51
N ILE A 49 5.00 5.35 4.66
CA ILE A 49 4.43 4.50 3.61
C ILE A 49 3.06 5.00 3.15
N ALA A 50 2.19 5.44 4.08
CA ALA A 50 0.86 5.92 3.70
C ALA A 50 0.93 7.17 2.82
N GLY A 51 1.79 8.13 3.18
CA GLY A 51 2.02 9.35 2.39
C GLY A 51 2.58 9.01 1.01
N TYR A 52 3.63 8.17 0.97
CA TYR A 52 4.23 7.73 -0.29
C TYR A 52 3.23 7.03 -1.22
N LEU A 53 2.38 6.14 -0.67
CA LEU A 53 1.31 5.50 -1.45
C LEU A 53 0.27 6.51 -1.94
N GLY A 54 -0.04 7.53 -1.16
CA GLY A 54 -0.90 8.65 -1.57
C GLY A 54 -0.33 9.43 -2.74
N ASP A 55 0.96 9.75 -2.70
CA ASP A 55 1.64 10.49 -3.77
C ASP A 55 1.71 9.70 -5.07
N ILE A 56 2.12 8.43 -5.00
CA ILE A 56 2.27 7.57 -6.19
C ILE A 56 0.92 7.19 -6.82
N TYR A 57 -0.13 7.01 -6.02
CA TYR A 57 -1.45 6.63 -6.51
C TYR A 57 -2.43 7.80 -6.58
N HIS A 58 -1.96 9.05 -6.52
CA HIS A 58 -2.83 10.23 -6.39
C HIS A 58 -3.96 10.28 -7.45
N GLU A 59 -3.69 9.82 -8.67
CA GLU A 59 -4.67 9.77 -9.76
C GLU A 59 -5.87 8.83 -9.49
N ALA A 60 -5.74 7.91 -8.54
CA ALA A 60 -6.82 7.03 -8.12
C ALA A 60 -7.75 7.67 -7.07
N ALA A 61 -7.41 8.85 -6.54
CA ALA A 61 -8.24 9.56 -5.59
C ALA A 61 -9.57 9.99 -6.21
N THR A 62 -10.65 9.82 -5.45
CA THR A 62 -12.01 10.23 -5.86
C THR A 62 -12.72 10.88 -4.69
N GLU A 63 -13.84 11.57 -4.93
CA GLU A 63 -14.65 12.14 -3.85
C GLU A 63 -15.10 11.09 -2.81
N ARG A 64 -15.30 9.84 -3.22
CA ARG A 64 -15.69 8.74 -2.32
C ARG A 64 -14.52 8.09 -1.59
N HIS A 65 -13.33 8.18 -2.16
CA HIS A 65 -12.11 7.62 -1.61
C HIS A 65 -10.97 8.64 -1.75
N PRO A 66 -10.96 9.70 -0.91
CA PRO A 66 -10.02 10.81 -1.05
C PRO A 66 -8.68 10.56 -0.36
N ASP A 67 -8.58 9.54 0.49
CA ASP A 67 -7.46 9.36 1.42
C ASP A 67 -6.80 7.98 1.32
N VAL A 68 -5.58 7.93 1.84
CA VAL A 68 -4.83 6.69 2.11
C VAL A 68 -4.65 6.51 3.61
N PHE A 69 -5.01 5.34 4.13
CA PHE A 69 -4.91 5.06 5.56
C PHE A 69 -4.61 3.58 5.84
N ARG A 70 -3.91 3.32 6.94
CA ARG A 70 -3.61 1.97 7.41
C ARG A 70 -4.86 1.33 8.02
N ILE A 71 -5.11 0.08 7.67
CA ILE A 71 -6.19 -0.76 8.20
C ILE A 71 -5.64 -1.81 9.18
N GLU A 72 -4.45 -2.37 8.91
CA GLU A 72 -3.76 -3.39 9.73
C GLU A 72 -2.26 -3.10 9.81
#